data_AF-A0A819R6P1-F1
#
_entry.id   AF-A0A819R6P1-F1
#
_cell.length_a   1.000
_cell.length_b   1.000
_cell.length_c   1.000
_cell.angle_alpha   90.00
_cell.angle_beta   90.00
_cell.angle_gamma   90.00
#
_symmetry.space_group_name_H-M   'P 1'
#
loop_
_entity.id
_entity.type
_entity.pdbx_description
1 polymer ?
#
loop_
_entity_poly.entity_id
_entity_poly.type
_entity_poly.pdbx_seq_one_letter_code
_entity_poly.pdbx_strand_id
1 'polypeptide(L)'
;MDSKPIDFEPPPAEPEAPPKEIDEIVKLPSNFWSIVGVCALVIFTFLSIAVSVTIVCVTLSKQSDKKCELNFQRSAKYELDYEPRPRYISVSDFDKDGYQDIVVANSGT
;
A
#
# COMPACT_ATOMS: atom_id res chain seq x y z
N MET A 1 6.05 15.39 99.35
CA MET A 1 7.41 15.24 98.79
C MET A 1 7.23 15.16 97.29
N ASP A 2 7.38 16.29 96.60
CA ASP A 2 7.15 16.39 95.17
C ASP A 2 8.35 15.83 94.41
N SER A 3 8.15 14.72 93.69
CA SER A 3 9.16 14.13 92.81
C SER A 3 9.18 14.86 91.47
N LYS A 4 10.24 15.62 91.25
CA LYS A 4 10.53 16.37 90.01
C LYS A 4 10.71 15.39 88.84
N PRO A 5 10.13 15.64 87.64
CA PRO A 5 10.29 14.77 86.49
C PRO A 5 11.73 14.77 85.97
N ILE A 6 12.19 13.62 85.49
CA ILE A 6 13.49 13.42 84.87
C ILE A 6 13.31 13.62 83.35
N ASP A 7 13.88 14.70 82.82
CA ASP A 7 13.89 14.96 81.38
C ASP A 7 14.99 14.12 80.72
N PHE A 8 14.60 13.24 79.79
CA PHE A 8 15.51 12.50 78.93
C PHE A 8 15.84 13.34 77.71
N GLU A 9 17.08 13.82 77.63
CA GLU A 9 17.59 14.49 76.43
C GLU A 9 17.94 13.43 75.38
N PRO A 10 17.47 13.56 74.12
CA PRO A 10 17.77 12.58 73.08
C PRO A 10 19.26 12.59 72.70
N PRO A 11 19.82 11.45 72.30
CA PRO A 11 21.24 11.35 71.96
C PRO A 11 21.59 12.22 70.75
N PRO A 12 22.82 12.76 70.70
CA PRO A 12 23.26 13.64 69.62
C PRO A 12 23.25 12.91 68.27
N ALA A 13 22.75 13.58 67.24
CA ALA A 13 22.67 13.04 65.88
C ALA A 13 24.07 12.74 65.32
N GLU A 14 24.22 11.54 64.76
CA GLU A 14 25.45 11.08 64.11
C GLU A 14 25.68 11.83 62.78
N PRO A 15 26.93 12.23 62.44
CA PRO A 15 27.19 13.00 61.22
C PRO A 15 26.99 12.13 59.97
N GLU A 16 26.03 12.52 59.13
CA GLU A 16 25.77 11.86 57.85
C GLU A 16 26.99 12.00 56.92
N ALA A 17 27.45 10.87 56.37
CA ALA A 17 28.56 10.85 55.42
C ALA A 17 28.17 11.56 54.10
N PRO A 18 29.09 12.28 53.44
CA PRO A 18 28.78 13.01 52.21
C PRO A 18 28.38 12.04 51.09
N PRO A 19 27.36 12.38 50.28
CA PRO A 19 26.91 11.56 49.17
C PRO A 19 28.03 11.42 48.13
N LYS A 20 28.28 10.19 47.68
CA LYS A 20 29.25 9.89 46.63
C LYS A 20 28.72 10.44 45.31
N GLU A 21 29.43 11.43 44.77
CA GLU A 21 29.12 12.14 43.53
C GLU A 21 29.16 11.16 42.34
N ILE A 22 28.01 10.97 41.67
CA ILE A 22 27.83 10.05 40.54
C ILE A 22 28.08 10.83 39.24
N ASP A 23 29.30 11.34 39.05
CA ASP A 23 29.61 12.27 37.95
C ASP A 23 30.31 11.60 36.76
N GLU A 24 30.28 10.27 36.67
CA GLU A 24 30.70 9.56 35.46
C GLU A 24 29.60 9.59 34.39
N ILE A 25 29.26 10.80 33.93
CA ILE A 25 28.53 11.00 32.67
C ILE A 25 29.46 10.49 31.58
N VAL A 26 29.14 9.31 31.05
CA VAL A 26 29.83 8.67 29.92
C VAL A 26 30.02 9.70 28.80
N LYS A 27 31.24 10.24 28.69
CA LYS A 27 31.60 11.23 27.67
C LYS A 27 31.63 10.52 26.31
N LEU A 28 30.53 10.61 25.58
CA LEU A 28 30.47 10.13 24.20
C LEU A 28 31.43 10.94 23.32
N PRO A 29 32.10 10.30 22.35
CA PRO A 29 33.03 11.00 21.47
C PRO A 29 32.28 12.05 20.63
N SER A 30 32.93 13.17 20.34
CA SER A 30 32.29 14.33 19.69
C SER A 30 31.69 14.04 18.30
N ASN A 31 32.14 12.97 17.65
CA ASN A 31 31.64 12.49 16.36
C ASN A 31 30.44 11.53 16.48
N PHE A 32 29.99 11.18 17.69
CA PHE A 32 28.90 10.22 17.91
C PHE A 32 27.60 10.64 17.20
N TRP A 33 27.20 11.90 17.34
CA TRP A 33 26.00 12.43 16.71
C TRP A 33 26.08 12.45 15.18
N SER A 34 27.28 12.65 14.62
CA SER A 34 27.50 12.59 13.17
C SER A 34 27.34 11.16 12.65
N ILE A 35 27.89 10.16 13.36
CA ILE A 35 27.77 8.75 12.97
C ILE A 35 26.31 8.30 13.05
N VAL A 36 25.62 8.66 14.14
CA VAL A 36 24.19 8.36 14.32
C VAL A 36 23.36 9.01 13.21
N GLY A 37 23.67 10.26 12.84
CA GLY A 37 22.99 10.97 11.75
C GLY A 37 23.20 10.30 10.39
N VAL A 38 24.44 9.93 10.04
CA VAL A 38 24.74 9.24 8.77
C VAL A 38 24.06 7.87 8.72
N CYS A 39 24.12 7.09 9.80
CA CYS A 39 23.43 5.80 9.90
C CYS A 39 21.91 5.96 9.72
N ALA A 40 21.30 6.96 10.36
CA ALA A 40 19.87 7.23 10.23
C ALA A 40 19.48 7.58 8.78
N LEU A 41 20.29 8.39 8.07
CA LEU A 41 20.05 8.72 6.67
C LEU A 41 20.15 7.50 5.76
N VAL A 42 21.18 6.66 5.95
CA VAL A 42 21.35 5.44 5.17
C VAL A 42 20.15 4.50 5.38
N ILE A 43 19.76 4.26 6.64
CA ILE A 43 18.59 3.43 6.97
C ILE A 43 17.31 3.99 6.35
N PHE A 44 17.10 5.31 6.44
CA PHE A 44 15.91 5.96 5.88
C PHE A 44 15.84 5.83 4.35
N THR A 45 16.98 5.94 3.66
CA THR A 45 17.03 5.75 2.20
C THR A 45 16.70 4.32 1.79
N PHE A 46 17.26 3.31 2.48
CA PHE A 46 16.95 1.91 2.19
C PHE A 46 15.48 1.57 2.47
N LEU A 47 14.91 2.08 3.56
CA LEU A 47 13.49 1.90 3.87
C LEU A 47 12.59 2.57 2.82
N SER A 48 12.92 3.79 2.40
CA SER A 48 12.19 4.50 1.35
C SER A 48 12.21 3.74 0.03
N ILE A 49 13.39 3.24 -0.38
CA ILE A 49 13.54 2.44 -1.60
C ILE A 49 12.72 1.15 -1.49
N ALA A 50 12.82 0.41 -0.37
CA ALA A 50 12.07 -0.83 -0.17
C ALA A 50 10.53 -0.61 -0.23
N VAL A 51 10.04 0.46 0.38
CA VAL A 51 8.62 0.86 0.31
C VAL A 51 8.23 1.20 -1.13
N SER A 52 9.05 1.95 -1.86
CA SER A 52 8.76 2.29 -3.25
C SER A 52 8.70 1.06 -4.16
N VAL A 53 9.66 0.13 -4.02
CA VAL A 53 9.71 -1.12 -4.81
C VAL A 53 8.51 -1.98 -4.50
N THR A 54 8.14 -2.15 -3.23
CA THR A 54 6.97 -2.93 -2.85
C THR A 54 5.67 -2.35 -3.40
N ILE A 55 5.48 -1.02 -3.34
CA ILE A 55 4.32 -0.36 -3.95
C ILE A 55 4.27 -0.62 -5.45
N VAL A 56 5.39 -0.45 -6.16
CA VAL A 56 5.45 -0.71 -7.61
C VAL A 56 5.13 -2.18 -7.90
N CYS A 57 5.75 -3.12 -7.20
CA CYS A 57 5.49 -4.56 -7.37
C CYS A 57 4.01 -4.92 -7.12
N VAL A 58 3.39 -4.38 -6.07
CA VAL A 58 1.97 -4.61 -5.75
C VAL A 58 1.05 -3.98 -6.80
N THR A 59 1.45 -2.86 -7.40
CA THR A 59 0.67 -2.19 -8.45
C THR A 59 0.77 -2.94 -9.79
N LEU A 60 1.95 -3.45 -10.14
CA LEU A 60 2.19 -4.19 -11.38
C LEU A 60 1.59 -5.60 -11.36
N SER A 61 1.54 -6.25 -10.19
CA SER A 61 0.93 -7.57 -10.02
C SER A 61 -0.61 -7.57 -10.12
N LYS A 62 -1.25 -6.41 -10.16
CA LYS A 62 -2.70 -6.25 -10.32
C LYS A 62 -3.17 -6.17 -11.77
N GLN A 63 -2.38 -6.61 -12.75
CA GLN A 63 -2.86 -6.71 -14.12
C GLN A 63 -3.70 -7.98 -14.28
N SER A 64 -4.96 -7.88 -13.83
CA SER A 64 -5.98 -8.91 -14.00
C SER A 64 -6.26 -9.08 -15.49
N ASP A 65 -5.96 -10.26 -16.01
CA ASP A 65 -6.38 -10.70 -17.32
C ASP A 65 -7.91 -10.60 -17.37
N LYS A 66 -8.41 -9.53 -18.01
CA LYS A 66 -9.83 -9.42 -18.33
C LYS A 66 -10.11 -10.57 -19.29
N LYS A 67 -10.59 -11.68 -18.74
CA LYS A 67 -11.10 -12.80 -19.52
C LYS A 67 -12.18 -12.22 -20.43
N CYS A 68 -11.88 -12.09 -21.72
CA CYS A 68 -12.86 -11.75 -22.73
C CYS A 68 -13.83 -12.92 -22.81
N GLU A 69 -14.83 -12.89 -21.94
CA GLU A 69 -15.96 -13.80 -22.03
C GLU A 69 -16.81 -13.31 -23.20
N LEU A 70 -16.76 -14.05 -24.31
CA LEU A 70 -17.61 -13.80 -25.46
C LEU A 70 -19.06 -13.98 -24.99
N ASN A 71 -19.77 -12.87 -24.80
CA ASN A 71 -21.20 -12.89 -24.56
C ASN A 71 -21.91 -12.31 -25.78
N PHE A 72 -22.86 -13.08 -26.33
CA PHE A 72 -23.72 -12.58 -27.39
C PHE A 72 -24.76 -11.64 -26.75
N GLN A 73 -24.40 -10.37 -26.54
CA GLN A 73 -25.28 -9.38 -25.87
C GLN A 73 -26.27 -8.70 -26.82
N ARG A 74 -25.99 -8.69 -28.12
CA ARG A 74 -26.77 -7.93 -29.10
C ARG A 74 -27.18 -8.82 -30.26
N SER A 75 -28.48 -8.95 -30.46
CA SER A 75 -29.06 -9.48 -31.69
C SER A 75 -29.88 -8.37 -32.35
N ALA A 76 -29.87 -8.35 -33.67
CA ALA A 76 -30.74 -7.51 -34.47
C ALA A 76 -31.57 -8.43 -35.36
N LYS A 77 -32.87 -8.15 -35.43
CA LYS A 77 -33.78 -8.86 -36.33
C LYS A 77 -34.05 -7.94 -37.52
N TYR A 78 -33.79 -8.46 -38.72
CA TYR A 78 -34.11 -7.78 -39.96
C TYR A 78 -35.30 -8.49 -40.60
N GLU A 79 -36.32 -7.73 -40.94
CA GLU A 79 -37.43 -8.23 -41.73
C GLU A 79 -36.94 -8.44 -43.15
N LEU A 80 -37.25 -9.61 -43.70
CA LEU A 80 -37.01 -9.94 -45.09
C LEU A 80 -38.37 -9.94 -45.80
N ASP A 81 -38.36 -9.82 -47.13
CA ASP A 81 -39.57 -9.86 -47.97
C ASP A 81 -40.36 -11.17 -47.82
N TYR A 82 -41.54 -11.26 -48.47
CA TYR A 82 -42.38 -12.45 -48.44
C TYR A 82 -41.62 -13.68 -48.96
N GLU A 83 -41.53 -14.73 -48.13
CA GLU A 83 -40.82 -15.99 -48.42
C GLU A 83 -39.35 -15.83 -48.89
N PRO A 84 -38.47 -15.27 -48.06
CA PRO A 84 -37.13 -14.87 -48.49
C PRO A 84 -36.19 -16.07 -48.75
N ARG A 85 -36.41 -17.19 -48.05
CA ARG A 85 -35.64 -18.43 -48.21
C ARG A 85 -34.11 -18.17 -48.28
N PRO A 86 -33.50 -17.59 -47.23
CA PRO A 86 -32.06 -17.30 -47.20
C PRO A 86 -31.23 -18.57 -47.42
N ARG A 87 -30.20 -18.48 -48.26
CA ARG A 87 -29.33 -19.60 -48.65
C ARG A 87 -27.87 -19.37 -48.28
N TYR A 88 -27.40 -18.13 -48.37
CA TYR A 88 -26.00 -17.78 -48.14
C TYR A 88 -25.90 -16.45 -47.37
N ILE A 89 -24.82 -16.32 -46.59
CA ILE A 89 -24.48 -15.11 -45.84
C ILE A 89 -23.01 -14.78 -46.09
N SER A 90 -22.69 -13.49 -46.18
CA SER A 90 -21.31 -12.98 -46.23
C SER A 90 -21.17 -11.81 -45.27
N VAL A 91 -19.99 -11.70 -44.64
CA VAL A 91 -19.64 -10.62 -43.71
C VAL A 91 -18.35 -9.99 -44.21
N SER A 92 -18.41 -8.70 -44.51
CA SER A 92 -17.28 -7.88 -44.94
C SER A 92 -17.66 -6.42 -44.83
N ASP A 93 -16.68 -5.53 -44.75
CA ASP A 93 -16.86 -4.09 -44.98
C ASP A 93 -16.93 -3.85 -46.50
N PHE A 94 -18.14 -3.82 -47.06
CA PHE A 94 -18.37 -3.73 -48.51
C PHE A 94 -18.30 -2.29 -49.03
N ASP A 95 -18.66 -1.30 -48.21
CA ASP A 95 -18.68 0.12 -48.60
C ASP A 95 -17.48 0.94 -48.09
N LYS A 96 -16.61 0.34 -47.27
CA LYS A 96 -15.36 0.89 -46.73
C LYS A 96 -15.57 2.01 -45.71
N ASP A 97 -16.68 1.98 -44.98
CA ASP A 97 -16.94 2.92 -43.89
C ASP A 97 -16.24 2.54 -42.57
N GLY A 98 -15.61 1.34 -42.52
CA GLY A 98 -14.91 0.81 -41.36
C GLY A 98 -15.77 -0.03 -40.43
N TYR A 99 -17.06 -0.24 -40.75
CA TYR A 99 -17.96 -1.16 -40.09
C TYR A 99 -18.13 -2.45 -40.91
N GLN A 100 -18.40 -3.57 -40.24
CA GLN A 100 -18.66 -4.83 -40.92
C GLN A 100 -20.12 -4.88 -41.36
N ASP A 101 -20.35 -5.15 -42.64
CA ASP A 101 -21.68 -5.35 -43.20
C ASP A 101 -22.06 -6.83 -43.18
N ILE A 102 -23.37 -7.07 -43.30
CA ILE A 102 -23.93 -8.41 -43.50
C ILE A 102 -24.75 -8.39 -44.79
N VAL A 103 -24.40 -9.26 -45.73
CA VAL A 103 -25.16 -9.49 -46.96
C VAL A 103 -25.79 -10.88 -46.92
N VAL A 104 -27.08 -10.96 -47.21
CA VAL A 104 -27.84 -12.21 -47.22
C VAL A 104 -28.36 -12.48 -48.64
N ALA A 105 -28.02 -13.63 -49.20
CA ALA A 105 -28.53 -14.09 -50.48
C ALA A 105 -29.75 -15.00 -50.26
N ASN A 106 -30.85 -14.63 -50.90
CA ASN A 106 -32.18 -15.19 -50.74
C ASN A 106 -32.58 -15.89 -52.04
N SER A 107 -33.16 -17.11 -51.97
CA SER A 107 -33.63 -17.77 -53.20
C SER A 107 -35.00 -17.29 -53.67
N GLY A 108 -35.79 -16.64 -52.79
CA GLY A 108 -37.13 -16.14 -53.10
C GLY A 108 -38.11 -17.20 -53.63
N THR A 109 -39.32 -16.75 -53.98
CA THR A 109 -40.30 -17.40 -54.86
C THR A 109 -41.08 -16.34 -55.63
#